data_AF-F6U617-F1
#
_entry.id   AF-F6U617-F1
#
_cell.length_a   1.000
_cell.length_b   1.000
_cell.length_c   1.000
_cell.angle_alpha   90.00
_cell.angle_beta   90.00
_cell.angle_gamma   90.00
#
_symmetry.space_group_name_H-M   'P 1'
#
loop_
_entity.id
_entity.type
_entity.pdbx_description
1 polymer ?
#
loop_
_entity_poly.entity_id
_entity_poly.type
_entity_poly.pdbx_seq_one_letter_code
_entity_poly.pdbx_strand_id
1 'polypeptide(L)'
;MDIPWQNSLAIWLPFPVVATVVLVLSISYYVYHLSSARCSIVCGVAFALLTTIPILLVVLILTDIFFVSSTKSNMGIKQAWATNQSIAKMEEMLLFTYYGVYGLLLLLLVIIFPITYFSYQAIRTAESSRWNIFRGLMCSLFPMVVLVAIIIVSIAYSMGNIPASDTNTYKQLNLIGQLDLPYRKIENGLISAINCVLLIGMIHCIIYTAFGMTILPVNLVKGRPNDDREQQGIEESLA
;
A
#
# COMPACT_ATOMS: atom_id res chain seq x y z
N MET A 1 -25.25 -7.81 -25.59
CA MET A 1 -24.39 -8.95 -25.95
C MET A 1 -23.39 -9.10 -24.83
N ASP A 2 -23.58 -10.16 -24.06
CA ASP A 2 -22.85 -10.41 -22.82
C ASP A 2 -21.42 -10.85 -23.11
N ILE A 3 -20.51 -10.50 -22.20
CA ILE A 3 -19.12 -10.93 -22.25
C ILE A 3 -19.16 -12.46 -22.17
N PRO A 4 -18.51 -13.20 -23.10
CA PRO A 4 -18.43 -14.64 -22.96
C PRO A 4 -17.79 -14.95 -21.60
N TRP A 5 -18.51 -15.67 -20.74
CA TRP A 5 -18.14 -15.91 -19.34
C TRP A 5 -16.70 -16.46 -19.19
N GLN A 6 -16.21 -17.19 -20.18
CA GLN A 6 -14.83 -17.68 -20.26
C GLN A 6 -13.79 -16.56 -20.23
N ASN A 7 -14.01 -15.47 -20.96
CA ASN A 7 -13.06 -14.36 -21.04
C ASN A 7 -13.10 -13.52 -19.76
N SER A 8 -14.29 -13.31 -19.19
CA SER A 8 -14.43 -12.61 -17.92
C SER A 8 -13.75 -13.37 -16.79
N LEU A 9 -13.99 -14.68 -16.66
CA LEU A 9 -13.34 -15.50 -15.64
C LEU A 9 -11.82 -15.51 -15.80
N ALA A 10 -11.30 -15.62 -17.02
CA ALA A 10 -9.85 -15.63 -17.26
C ALA A 10 -9.16 -14.32 -16.79
N ILE A 11 -9.83 -13.17 -16.93
CA ILE A 11 -9.30 -11.86 -16.50
C ILE A 11 -9.29 -11.75 -14.97
N TRP A 12 -10.34 -12.22 -14.29
CA TRP A 12 -10.48 -12.04 -12.84
C TRP A 12 -9.85 -13.17 -12.01
N LEU A 13 -9.63 -14.36 -12.57
CA LEU A 13 -9.10 -15.53 -11.87
C LEU A 13 -7.70 -15.37 -11.25
N PRO A 14 -6.74 -14.63 -11.83
CA PRO A 14 -5.44 -14.40 -11.19
C PRO A 14 -5.56 -13.73 -9.81
N PHE A 15 -6.56 -12.89 -9.61
CA PHE A 15 -6.73 -12.11 -8.40
C PHE A 15 -6.98 -12.96 -7.13
N PRO A 16 -8.03 -13.80 -7.04
CA PRO A 16 -8.25 -14.65 -5.87
C PRO A 16 -7.22 -15.77 -5.73
N VAL A 17 -6.65 -16.26 -6.84
CA VAL A 17 -5.61 -17.29 -6.81
C VAL A 17 -4.36 -16.75 -6.13
N VAL A 18 -3.85 -15.58 -6.56
CA VAL A 18 -2.66 -14.99 -5.93
C VAL A 18 -2.96 -14.58 -4.49
N ALA A 19 -4.15 -14.02 -4.20
CA ALA A 19 -4.55 -13.70 -2.84
C ALA A 19 -4.48 -14.93 -1.92
N THR A 20 -4.98 -16.07 -2.37
CA THR A 20 -4.99 -17.32 -1.58
C THR A 20 -3.58 -17.85 -1.37
N VAL A 21 -2.76 -17.89 -2.42
CA VAL A 21 -1.36 -18.38 -2.34
C VAL A 21 -0.56 -17.52 -1.38
N VAL A 22 -0.65 -16.19 -1.49
CA VAL A 22 0.09 -15.26 -0.62
C VAL A 22 -0.36 -15.37 0.82
N LEU A 23 -1.66 -15.52 1.07
CA LEU A 23 -2.20 -15.68 2.42
C LEU A 23 -1.68 -16.98 3.06
N VAL A 24 -1.72 -18.10 2.32
CA VAL A 24 -1.19 -19.39 2.80
C VAL A 24 0.30 -19.31 3.08
N LEU A 25 1.09 -18.69 2.19
CA LEU A 25 2.53 -18.49 2.39
C LEU A 25 2.82 -17.60 3.60
N SER A 26 2.05 -16.53 3.78
CA SER A 26 2.24 -15.61 4.90
C SER A 26 1.92 -16.26 6.25
N ILE A 27 0.82 -17.02 6.34
CA ILE A 27 0.49 -17.81 7.53
C ILE A 27 1.56 -18.87 7.80
N SER A 28 1.97 -19.60 6.77
CA SER A 28 3.01 -20.63 6.91
C SER A 28 4.31 -20.02 7.42
N TYR A 29 4.76 -18.92 6.82
CA TYR A 29 5.95 -18.20 7.27
C TYR A 29 5.83 -17.73 8.72
N TYR A 30 4.67 -17.20 9.12
CA TYR A 30 4.43 -16.79 10.50
C TYR A 30 4.53 -17.96 11.48
N VAL A 31 3.89 -19.10 11.16
CA VAL A 31 3.90 -20.30 12.02
C VAL A 31 5.30 -20.91 12.11
N TYR A 32 6.06 -20.97 11.01
CA TYR A 32 7.38 -21.59 11.00
C TYR A 32 8.49 -20.71 11.60
N HIS A 33 8.50 -19.40 11.30
CA HIS A 33 9.60 -18.51 11.68
C HIS A 33 9.29 -17.57 12.85
N LEU A 34 8.03 -17.17 13.03
CA LEU A 34 7.64 -16.15 14.01
C LEU A 34 6.86 -16.71 15.21
N SER A 35 6.47 -18.00 15.19
CA SER A 35 5.74 -18.63 16.31
C SER A 35 6.58 -18.90 17.55
N SER A 36 7.83 -18.43 17.60
CA SER A 36 8.70 -18.58 18.77
C SER A 36 8.08 -17.89 20.00
N ALA A 37 7.37 -18.71 20.77
CA ALA A 37 6.86 -18.62 22.14
C ALA A 37 6.09 -17.38 22.63
N ARG A 38 6.07 -16.21 21.95
CA ARG A 38 5.52 -14.98 22.56
C ARG A 38 4.75 -14.04 21.62
N CYS A 39 4.60 -14.35 20.34
CA CYS A 39 3.88 -13.45 19.45
C CYS A 39 2.36 -13.74 19.51
N SER A 40 1.54 -12.75 19.86
CA SER A 40 0.08 -12.89 19.90
C SER A 40 -0.49 -13.15 18.52
N ILE A 41 -1.58 -13.93 18.44
CA ILE A 41 -2.35 -14.22 17.22
C ILE A 41 -2.68 -12.93 16.46
N VAL A 42 -2.93 -11.83 17.17
CA VAL A 42 -3.19 -10.50 16.60
C VAL A 42 -2.04 -10.03 15.71
N CYS A 43 -0.78 -10.25 16.12
CA CYS A 43 0.39 -9.88 15.34
C CYS A 43 0.54 -10.74 14.07
N GLY A 44 0.19 -12.03 14.16
CA GLY A 44 0.21 -12.94 13.01
C GLY A 44 -0.84 -12.59 11.97
N VAL A 45 -2.08 -12.34 12.41
CA VAL A 45 -3.17 -11.90 11.52
C VAL A 45 -2.84 -10.56 10.89
N ALA A 46 -2.33 -9.61 11.67
CA ALA A 46 -1.92 -8.30 11.15
C ALA A 46 -0.81 -8.43 10.11
N PHE A 47 0.21 -9.25 10.36
CA PHE A 47 1.29 -9.53 9.41
C PHE A 47 0.77 -10.15 8.11
N ALA A 48 -0.13 -11.14 8.22
CA ALA A 48 -0.73 -11.79 7.07
C ALA A 48 -1.51 -10.81 6.20
N LEU A 49 -2.33 -9.96 6.81
CA LEU A 49 -3.09 -8.95 6.09
C LEU A 49 -2.19 -7.85 5.50
N LEU A 50 -1.22 -7.34 6.27
CA LEU A 50 -0.29 -6.31 5.81
C LEU A 50 0.57 -6.76 4.64
N THR A 51 0.85 -8.05 4.54
CA THR A 51 1.65 -8.61 3.43
C THR A 51 0.76 -8.93 2.23
N THR A 52 -0.43 -9.48 2.46
CA THR A 52 -1.30 -9.96 1.37
C THR A 52 -1.91 -8.80 0.57
N ILE A 53 -2.39 -7.74 1.23
CA ILE A 53 -3.09 -6.63 0.56
C ILE A 53 -2.19 -5.84 -0.41
N PRO A 54 -0.94 -5.46 -0.06
CA PRO A 54 -0.05 -4.79 -1.01
C PRO A 54 0.32 -5.64 -2.22
N ILE A 55 0.53 -6.95 -2.03
CA ILE A 55 0.79 -7.87 -3.15
C ILE A 55 -0.44 -7.96 -4.05
N LEU A 56 -1.64 -7.95 -3.46
CA LEU A 56 -2.89 -7.94 -4.21
C LEU A 56 -3.04 -6.67 -5.07
N LEU A 57 -2.54 -5.51 -4.62
CA LEU A 57 -2.48 -4.29 -5.43
C LEU A 57 -1.53 -4.43 -6.63
N VAL A 58 -0.36 -5.05 -6.44
CA VAL A 58 0.56 -5.33 -7.56
C VAL A 58 -0.10 -6.24 -8.59
N VAL A 59 -0.82 -7.26 -8.14
CA VAL A 59 -1.60 -8.14 -9.04
C VAL A 59 -2.71 -7.37 -9.73
N LEU A 60 -3.39 -6.44 -9.05
CA LEU A 60 -4.44 -5.62 -9.65
C LEU A 60 -3.89 -4.75 -10.79
N ILE A 61 -2.69 -4.19 -10.63
CA ILE A 61 -1.99 -3.45 -11.69
C ILE A 61 -1.67 -4.37 -12.87
N LEU A 62 -1.22 -5.61 -12.62
CA LEU A 62 -0.99 -6.59 -13.69
C LEU A 62 -2.29 -6.99 -14.39
N THR A 63 -3.40 -7.11 -13.66
CA THR A 63 -4.72 -7.38 -14.20
C THR A 63 -5.20 -6.25 -15.10
N ASP A 64 -4.93 -4.99 -14.75
CA ASP A 64 -5.23 -3.82 -15.60
C ASP A 64 -4.48 -3.88 -16.94
N ILE A 65 -3.17 -4.10 -16.88
CA ILE A 65 -2.32 -4.25 -18.08
C ILE A 65 -2.83 -5.42 -18.94
N PHE A 66 -3.16 -6.54 -18.31
CA PHE A 66 -3.71 -7.72 -19.00
C PHE A 66 -5.08 -7.43 -19.62
N PHE A 67 -5.96 -6.72 -18.92
CA PHE A 67 -7.27 -6.36 -19.42
C PHE A 67 -7.16 -5.52 -20.70
N VAL A 68 -6.36 -4.45 -20.67
CA VAL A 68 -6.11 -3.61 -21.85
C VAL A 68 -5.52 -4.44 -22.99
N SER A 69 -4.58 -5.33 -22.70
CA SER A 69 -3.98 -6.23 -23.70
C SER A 69 -5.01 -7.18 -24.33
N SER A 70 -5.90 -7.75 -23.53
CA SER A 70 -6.92 -8.73 -23.96
C SER A 70 -7.95 -8.16 -24.94
N THR A 71 -8.15 -6.84 -24.96
CA THR A 71 -9.07 -6.17 -25.90
C THR A 71 -8.61 -6.26 -27.36
N LYS A 72 -7.32 -6.53 -27.58
CA LYS A 72 -6.72 -6.66 -28.92
C LYS A 72 -6.44 -8.14 -29.22
N SER A 73 -6.69 -8.52 -30.46
CA SER A 73 -6.23 -9.78 -31.04
C SER A 73 -4.72 -9.69 -31.34
N ASN A 74 -4.08 -10.83 -31.59
CA ASN A 74 -2.68 -10.91 -32.00
C ASN A 74 -2.38 -10.11 -33.29
N MET A 75 -3.40 -9.87 -34.11
CA MET A 75 -3.34 -9.03 -35.32
C MET A 75 -3.59 -7.53 -35.07
N GLY A 76 -3.73 -7.10 -33.81
CA GLY A 76 -4.02 -5.71 -33.43
C GLY A 76 -5.48 -5.28 -33.60
N ILE A 77 -6.35 -6.17 -34.08
CA ILE A 77 -7.78 -5.91 -34.29
C ILE A 77 -8.52 -6.07 -32.97
N LYS A 78 -9.52 -5.21 -32.70
CA LYS A 78 -10.38 -5.35 -31.51
C LYS A 78 -11.12 -6.69 -31.53
N GLN A 79 -11.16 -7.37 -30.39
CA GLN A 79 -11.90 -8.62 -30.28
C GLN A 79 -13.42 -8.37 -30.41
N ALA A 80 -14.17 -9.36 -30.90
CA ALA A 80 -15.61 -9.23 -31.15
C ALA A 80 -16.45 -8.94 -29.90
N TRP A 81 -15.95 -9.31 -28.71
CA TRP A 81 -16.59 -9.00 -27.43
C TRP A 81 -16.24 -7.60 -26.90
N ALA A 82 -15.19 -6.96 -27.42
CA ALA A 82 -14.63 -5.69 -26.96
C ALA A 82 -15.38 -4.48 -27.55
N THR A 83 -16.70 -4.46 -27.35
CA THR A 83 -17.58 -3.33 -27.65
C THR A 83 -17.36 -2.21 -26.62
N ASN A 84 -17.54 -0.94 -27.01
CA ASN A 84 -17.35 0.19 -26.09
C ASN A 84 -18.17 0.05 -24.79
N GLN A 85 -19.36 -0.53 -24.85
CA GLN A 85 -20.21 -0.76 -23.68
C GLN A 85 -19.67 -1.84 -22.74
N SER A 86 -19.07 -2.93 -23.26
CA SER A 86 -18.50 -3.98 -22.40
C SER A 86 -17.19 -3.55 -21.76
N ILE A 87 -16.38 -2.75 -22.48
CA ILE A 87 -15.17 -2.14 -21.95
C ILE A 87 -15.51 -1.19 -20.80
N ALA A 88 -16.48 -0.30 -20.98
CA ALA A 88 -16.89 0.66 -19.94
C ALA A 88 -17.36 -0.03 -18.65
N LYS A 89 -18.14 -1.12 -18.77
CA LYS A 89 -18.59 -1.90 -17.60
C LYS A 89 -17.42 -2.54 -16.84
N MET A 90 -16.43 -3.04 -17.56
CA MET A 90 -15.24 -3.65 -16.96
C MET A 90 -14.33 -2.61 -16.31
N GLU A 91 -14.18 -1.44 -16.94
CA GLU A 91 -13.45 -0.30 -16.38
C GLU A 91 -14.09 0.19 -15.07
N GLU A 92 -15.42 0.30 -15.03
CA GLU A 92 -16.16 0.65 -13.81
C GLU A 92 -15.94 -0.37 -12.69
N MET A 93 -15.99 -1.66 -13.01
CA MET A 93 -15.73 -2.74 -12.04
C MET A 93 -14.28 -2.73 -11.52
N LEU A 94 -13.31 -2.47 -12.41
CA LEU A 94 -11.91 -2.36 -12.06
C LEU A 94 -11.66 -1.14 -11.15
N LEU A 95 -12.28 0.01 -11.47
CA LEU A 95 -12.20 1.24 -10.68
C LEU A 95 -12.81 1.05 -9.28
N PHE A 96 -13.96 0.38 -9.18
CA PHE A 96 -14.55 0.03 -7.89
C PHE A 96 -13.63 -0.89 -7.08
N THR A 97 -13.00 -1.87 -7.74
CA THR A 97 -12.03 -2.78 -7.10
C THR A 97 -10.81 -2.03 -6.60
N TYR A 98 -10.27 -1.09 -7.38
CA TYR A 98 -9.17 -0.23 -6.97
C TYR A 98 -9.52 0.55 -5.71
N TYR A 99 -10.68 1.23 -5.68
CA TYR A 99 -11.10 1.98 -4.51
C TYR A 99 -11.32 1.08 -3.29
N GLY A 100 -11.88 -0.11 -3.48
CA GLY A 100 -12.05 -1.10 -2.41
C GLY A 100 -10.72 -1.55 -1.80
N VAL A 101 -9.75 -1.95 -2.64
CA VAL A 101 -8.45 -2.47 -2.16
C VAL A 101 -7.59 -1.36 -1.58
N TYR A 102 -7.52 -0.18 -2.20
CA TYR A 102 -6.80 0.98 -1.64
C TYR A 102 -7.43 1.46 -0.33
N GLY A 103 -8.76 1.51 -0.26
CA GLY A 103 -9.47 1.86 0.97
C GLY A 103 -9.20 0.87 2.10
N LEU A 104 -9.21 -0.43 1.79
CA LEU A 104 -8.86 -1.47 2.75
C LEU A 104 -7.40 -1.36 3.20
N LEU A 105 -6.46 -1.09 2.30
CA LEU A 105 -5.05 -0.88 2.63
C LEU A 105 -4.88 0.31 3.58
N LEU A 106 -5.52 1.45 3.29
CA LEU A 106 -5.46 2.64 4.14
C LEU A 106 -6.05 2.36 5.52
N LEU A 107 -7.19 1.67 5.60
CA LEU A 107 -7.80 1.28 6.86
C LEU A 107 -6.86 0.38 7.66
N LEU A 108 -6.24 -0.61 7.02
CA LEU A 108 -5.31 -1.53 7.65
C LEU A 108 -4.07 -0.80 8.17
N LEU A 109 -3.52 0.13 7.39
CA LEU A 109 -2.34 0.90 7.75
C LEU A 109 -2.61 1.89 8.88
N VAL A 110 -3.77 2.57 8.87
CA VAL A 110 -4.12 3.53 9.91
C VAL A 110 -4.54 2.82 11.19
N ILE A 111 -5.29 1.72 11.13
CA ILE A 111 -5.88 1.10 12.32
C ILE A 111 -5.06 -0.10 12.79
N ILE A 112 -4.85 -1.10 11.93
CA ILE A 112 -4.26 -2.38 12.34
C ILE A 112 -2.77 -2.23 12.64
N PHE A 113 -2.03 -1.42 11.89
CA PHE A 113 -0.60 -1.21 12.11
C PHE A 113 -0.27 -0.67 13.53
N PRO A 114 -0.85 0.46 14.00
CA PRO A 114 -0.56 0.95 15.35
C PRO A 114 -1.09 0.02 16.45
N ILE A 115 -2.26 -0.61 16.27
CA ILE A 115 -2.76 -1.60 17.23
C ILE A 115 -1.77 -2.74 17.39
N THR A 116 -1.21 -3.23 16.28
CA THR A 116 -0.24 -4.32 16.29
C THR A 116 1.06 -3.91 16.99
N TYR A 117 1.57 -2.71 16.69
CA TYR A 117 2.77 -2.18 17.34
C TYR A 117 2.62 -2.07 18.85
N PHE A 118 1.52 -1.48 19.34
CA PHE A 118 1.28 -1.35 20.77
C PHE A 118 0.99 -2.69 21.45
N SER A 119 0.32 -3.61 20.75
CA SER A 119 0.10 -4.98 21.25
C SER A 119 1.43 -5.74 21.40
N TYR A 120 2.32 -5.61 20.43
CA TYR A 120 3.67 -6.19 20.52
C TYR A 120 4.47 -5.59 21.69
N GLN A 121 4.40 -4.27 21.87
CA GLN A 121 5.06 -3.61 23.00
C GLN A 121 4.51 -4.08 24.35
N ALA A 122 3.18 -4.21 24.48
CA ALA A 122 2.51 -4.64 25.70
C ALA A 122 2.95 -6.04 26.16
N ILE A 123 3.15 -6.97 25.22
CA ILE A 123 3.63 -8.32 25.52
C ILE A 123 5.05 -8.27 26.11
N ARG A 124 5.89 -7.32 25.68
CA ARG A 124 7.25 -7.17 26.20
C ARG A 124 7.31 -6.54 27.59
N THR A 125 6.38 -5.63 27.92
CA THR A 125 6.34 -4.93 29.22
C THR A 125 5.42 -5.58 30.25
N ALA A 126 4.71 -6.67 29.91
CA ALA A 126 3.75 -7.36 30.79
C ALA A 126 2.63 -6.46 31.36
N GLU A 127 2.31 -5.36 30.67
CA GLU A 127 1.25 -4.43 31.06
C GLU A 127 -0.14 -4.87 30.59
N SER A 128 -1.18 -4.42 31.29
CA SER A 128 -2.58 -4.76 30.99
C SER A 128 -3.00 -4.41 29.54
N SER A 129 -3.45 -5.41 28.80
CA SER A 129 -3.73 -5.36 27.36
C SER A 129 -4.78 -4.33 26.91
N ARG A 130 -5.76 -3.96 27.76
CA ARG A 130 -6.89 -3.09 27.33
C ARG A 130 -6.51 -1.62 27.17
N TRP A 131 -5.69 -1.08 28.06
CA TRP A 131 -5.23 0.32 27.99
C TRP A 131 -4.32 0.57 26.78
N ASN A 132 -3.63 -0.47 26.31
CA ASN A 132 -2.71 -0.39 25.19
C ASN A 132 -3.41 -0.36 23.82
N ILE A 133 -4.56 -1.02 23.67
CA ILE A 133 -5.36 -0.91 22.43
C ILE A 133 -5.90 0.51 22.30
N PHE A 134 -6.43 1.09 23.39
CA PHE A 134 -6.91 2.46 23.40
C PHE A 134 -5.80 3.46 23.08
N ARG A 135 -4.61 3.26 23.68
CA ARG A 135 -3.42 4.08 23.39
C ARG A 135 -2.96 3.94 21.94
N GLY A 136 -3.00 2.74 21.35
CA GLY A 136 -2.70 2.51 19.94
C GLY A 136 -3.68 3.20 19.01
N LEU A 137 -4.97 3.19 19.36
CA LEU A 137 -6.02 3.90 18.61
C LEU A 137 -5.85 5.42 18.70
N MET A 138 -5.53 5.95 19.88
CA MET A 138 -5.21 7.39 20.02
C MET A 138 -3.93 7.77 19.27
N CYS A 139 -2.93 6.89 19.24
CA CYS A 139 -1.70 7.12 18.48
C CYS A 139 -1.94 7.08 16.95
N SER A 140 -2.93 6.30 16.48
CA SER A 140 -3.35 6.30 15.08
C SER A 140 -3.93 7.63 14.60
N LEU A 141 -4.39 8.49 15.52
CA LEU A 141 -4.90 9.81 15.17
C LEU A 141 -3.77 10.73 14.68
N PHE A 142 -2.55 10.57 15.19
CA PHE A 142 -1.41 11.39 14.80
C PHE A 142 -1.11 11.34 13.29
N PRO A 143 -0.89 10.16 12.66
CA PRO A 143 -0.66 10.09 11.21
C PRO A 143 -1.88 10.57 10.42
N MET A 144 -3.10 10.39 10.94
CA MET A 144 -4.31 10.91 10.30
C MET A 144 -4.31 12.44 10.26
N VAL A 145 -3.97 13.10 11.38
CA VAL A 145 -3.87 14.55 11.49
C VAL A 145 -2.76 15.09 10.56
N VAL A 146 -1.61 14.42 10.52
CA VAL A 146 -0.51 14.81 9.62
C VAL A 146 -0.95 14.71 8.15
N LEU A 147 -1.64 13.64 7.77
CA LEU A 147 -2.14 13.45 6.41
C LEU A 147 -3.16 14.54 6.03
N VAL A 148 -4.10 14.85 6.92
CA VAL A 148 -5.06 15.94 6.72
C VAL A 148 -4.36 17.29 6.61
N ALA A 149 -3.34 17.55 7.45
CA ALA A 149 -2.57 18.78 7.39
C ALA A 149 -1.83 18.94 6.05
N ILE A 150 -1.21 17.86 5.54
CA ILE A 150 -0.56 17.88 4.22
C ILE A 150 -1.59 18.21 3.13
N ILE A 151 -2.77 17.58 3.14
CA ILE A 151 -3.83 17.85 2.16
C ILE A 151 -4.25 19.33 2.21
N ILE A 152 -4.51 19.87 3.40
CA ILE A 152 -4.92 21.27 3.58
C ILE A 152 -3.84 22.21 3.05
N VAL A 153 -2.57 21.98 3.40
CA VAL A 153 -1.44 22.80 2.95
C VAL A 153 -1.27 22.73 1.43
N SER A 154 -1.39 21.55 0.82
CA SER A 154 -1.27 21.37 -0.63
C SER A 154 -2.40 22.04 -1.40
N ILE A 155 -3.64 21.99 -0.89
CA ILE A 155 -4.77 22.72 -1.48
C ILE A 155 -4.55 24.23 -1.34
N ALA A 156 -4.13 24.71 -0.17
CA ALA A 156 -3.84 26.13 0.06
C ALA A 156 -2.74 26.65 -0.88
N TYR A 157 -1.68 25.87 -1.09
CA TYR A 157 -0.61 26.20 -2.04
C TYR A 157 -1.12 26.26 -3.48
N SER A 158 -1.95 25.29 -3.90
CA SER A 158 -2.54 25.28 -5.25
C SER A 158 -3.51 26.44 -5.49
N MET A 159 -4.08 27.05 -4.44
CA MET A 159 -4.96 28.21 -4.55
C MET A 159 -4.21 29.53 -4.76
N GLY A 160 -2.97 29.65 -4.27
CA GLY A 160 -2.17 30.89 -4.28
C GLY A 160 -1.45 31.22 -5.59
N ASN A 161 -1.21 30.24 -6.47
CA ASN A 161 -0.44 30.43 -7.70
C ASN A 161 -1.32 30.77 -8.92
N ILE A 162 -1.80 32.01 -9.02
CA ILE A 162 -2.45 32.53 -10.25
C ILE A 162 -1.55 33.63 -10.84
N PRO A 163 -0.98 33.45 -12.04
CA PRO A 163 -0.39 34.57 -12.76
C PRO A 163 -1.49 35.53 -13.21
N ALA A 164 -1.50 36.74 -12.66
CA ALA A 164 -2.31 37.84 -13.17
C ALA A 164 -1.75 38.26 -14.54
N SER A 165 -2.43 37.92 -15.63
CA SER A 165 -2.05 38.38 -16.97
C SER A 165 -3.26 38.95 -17.72
N ASP A 166 -3.17 40.26 -17.93
CA ASP A 166 -3.73 41.19 -18.94
C ASP A 166 -5.22 41.19 -19.37
N THR A 167 -5.70 42.41 -19.60
CA THR A 167 -6.96 42.97 -19.06
C THR A 167 -8.23 42.91 -19.93
N ASN A 168 -8.23 42.33 -21.13
CA ASN A 168 -9.34 42.63 -22.07
C ASN A 168 -10.12 41.44 -22.66
N THR A 169 -9.71 40.19 -22.47
CA THR A 169 -10.42 39.03 -23.09
C THR A 169 -11.16 38.16 -22.05
N TYR A 170 -10.91 38.33 -20.75
CA TYR A 170 -11.44 37.44 -19.70
C TYR A 170 -12.85 37.75 -19.21
N LYS A 171 -13.47 38.88 -19.59
CA LYS A 171 -14.79 39.24 -19.01
C LYS A 171 -15.90 38.27 -19.44
N GLN A 172 -15.72 37.57 -20.55
CA GLN A 172 -16.64 36.53 -21.03
C GLN A 172 -16.21 35.10 -20.63
N LEU A 173 -14.91 34.83 -20.46
CA LEU A 173 -14.42 33.55 -19.90
C LEU A 173 -14.60 33.45 -18.37
N ASN A 174 -14.71 34.57 -17.65
CA ASN A 174 -14.88 34.57 -16.20
C ASN A 174 -16.19 33.93 -15.74
N LEU A 175 -17.27 33.97 -16.53
CA LEU A 175 -18.56 33.38 -16.11
C LEU A 175 -18.57 31.85 -16.19
N ILE A 176 -17.85 31.26 -17.15
CA ILE A 176 -17.74 29.80 -17.33
C ILE A 176 -16.56 29.26 -16.49
N GLY A 177 -15.46 30.01 -16.43
CA GLY A 177 -14.29 29.65 -15.63
C GLY A 177 -14.52 29.73 -14.12
N GLN A 178 -15.32 30.67 -13.61
CA GLN A 178 -15.51 30.82 -12.15
C GLN A 178 -16.14 29.60 -11.46
N LEU A 179 -16.86 28.74 -12.20
CA LEU A 179 -17.44 27.51 -11.65
C LEU A 179 -16.49 26.30 -11.74
N ASP A 180 -15.68 26.20 -12.79
CA ASP A 180 -14.74 25.09 -13.01
C ASP A 180 -13.35 25.30 -12.37
N LEU A 181 -12.96 26.56 -12.13
CA LEU A 181 -11.72 26.92 -11.45
C LEU A 181 -11.59 26.34 -10.03
N PRO A 182 -12.61 26.39 -9.15
CA PRO A 182 -12.47 25.82 -7.81
C PRO A 182 -12.29 24.29 -7.86
N TYR A 183 -12.99 23.59 -8.74
CA TYR A 183 -12.87 22.14 -8.89
C TYR A 183 -11.47 21.74 -9.36
N ARG A 184 -10.98 22.34 -10.44
CA ARG A 184 -9.63 22.09 -10.97
C ARG A 184 -8.52 22.46 -9.98
N LYS A 185 -8.73 23.48 -9.14
CA LYS A 185 -7.77 23.86 -8.09
C LYS A 185 -7.70 22.82 -6.97
N ILE A 186 -8.84 22.28 -6.55
CA ILE A 186 -8.88 21.22 -5.54
C ILE A 186 -8.24 19.95 -6.09
N GLU A 187 -8.54 19.59 -7.34
CA GLU A 187 -7.93 18.46 -8.04
C GLU A 187 -6.40 18.59 -8.10
N ASN A 188 -5.89 19.73 -8.57
CA ASN A 188 -4.46 20.00 -8.62
C ASN A 188 -3.79 20.00 -7.23
N GLY A 189 -4.48 20.55 -6.22
CA GLY A 189 -4.03 20.52 -4.83
C GLY A 189 -3.94 19.10 -4.27
N LEU A 190 -4.89 18.23 -4.61
CA LEU A 190 -4.92 16.83 -4.18
C LEU A 190 -3.83 16.00 -4.88
N ILE A 191 -3.61 16.21 -6.17
CA ILE A 191 -2.50 15.60 -6.92
C ILE A 191 -1.15 16.04 -6.30
N SER A 192 -1.01 17.32 -5.97
CA SER A 192 0.18 17.85 -5.28
C SER A 192 0.39 17.19 -3.91
N ALA A 193 -0.68 17.05 -3.10
CA ALA A 193 -0.62 16.37 -1.80
C ALA A 193 -0.13 14.92 -1.94
N ILE A 194 -0.69 14.17 -2.88
CA ILE A 194 -0.29 12.79 -3.17
C ILE A 194 1.18 12.73 -3.56
N ASN A 195 1.64 13.63 -4.44
CA ASN A 195 3.03 13.68 -4.88
C ASN A 195 4.00 14.02 -3.73
N CYS A 196 3.63 14.91 -2.80
CA CYS A 196 4.43 15.18 -1.61
C CYS A 196 4.55 13.95 -0.70
N VAL A 197 3.45 13.24 -0.46
CA VAL A 197 3.45 12.01 0.36
C VAL A 197 4.29 10.92 -0.31
N LEU A 198 4.14 10.74 -1.63
CA LEU A 198 4.94 9.79 -2.41
C LEU A 198 6.43 10.13 -2.35
N LEU A 199 6.81 11.40 -2.45
CA LEU A 199 8.21 11.84 -2.37
C LEU A 199 8.82 11.50 -1.00
N ILE A 200 8.11 11.81 0.09
CA ILE A 200 8.55 11.46 1.45
C ILE A 200 8.67 9.95 1.60
N GLY A 201 7.66 9.20 1.14
CA GLY A 201 7.64 7.74 1.17
C GLY A 201 8.80 7.12 0.36
N MET A 202 9.12 7.70 -0.80
CA MET A 202 10.23 7.26 -1.64
C MET A 202 11.58 7.49 -0.98
N ILE A 203 11.81 8.65 -0.37
CA ILE A 203 13.05 8.91 0.40
C ILE A 203 13.18 7.88 1.53
N HIS A 204 12.10 7.64 2.28
CA HIS A 204 12.09 6.65 3.35
C HIS A 204 12.39 5.24 2.82
N CYS A 205 11.77 4.84 1.72
CA CYS A 205 11.99 3.55 1.06
C CYS A 205 13.45 3.37 0.62
N ILE A 206 14.04 4.39 0.00
CA ILE A 206 15.44 4.35 -0.45
C ILE A 206 16.38 4.15 0.74
N ILE A 207 16.22 4.95 1.80
CA ILE A 207 17.07 4.86 3.00
C ILE A 207 16.92 3.47 3.64
N TYR A 208 15.69 3.04 3.92
CA TYR A 208 15.44 1.76 4.57
C TYR A 208 15.97 0.58 3.75
N THR A 209 15.74 0.59 2.44
CA THR A 209 16.17 -0.48 1.52
C THR A 209 17.70 -0.50 1.38
N ALA A 210 18.33 0.67 1.25
CA ALA A 210 19.79 0.77 1.14
C ALA A 210 20.49 0.21 2.39
N PHE A 211 20.02 0.59 3.59
CA PHE A 211 20.54 0.05 4.83
C PHE A 211 20.28 -1.46 4.95
N GLY A 212 19.05 -1.92 4.69
CA GLY A 212 18.70 -3.33 4.75
C GLY A 212 19.54 -4.21 3.82
N MET A 213 19.74 -3.78 2.57
CA MET A 213 20.53 -4.49 1.58
C MET A 213 22.04 -4.49 1.89
N THR A 214 22.55 -3.48 2.60
CA THR A 214 23.97 -3.42 2.99
C THR A 214 24.27 -4.32 4.18
N ILE A 215 23.32 -4.49 5.12
CA ILE A 215 23.51 -5.30 6.32
C ILE A 215 23.60 -6.81 5.98
N LEU A 216 22.88 -7.28 4.96
CA LEU A 216 22.86 -8.68 4.57
C LEU A 216 24.24 -9.24 4.17
N PRO A 217 24.98 -8.66 3.20
CA PRO A 217 26.32 -9.14 2.85
C PRO A 217 27.33 -8.93 3.99
N VAL A 218 27.20 -7.84 4.77
CA VAL A 218 28.08 -7.60 5.93
C VAL A 218 27.91 -8.70 6.99
N ASN A 219 26.68 -9.12 7.28
CA ASN A 219 26.41 -10.22 8.21
C ASN A 219 26.83 -11.59 7.65
N LEU A 220 26.78 -11.79 6.33
CA LEU A 220 27.28 -13.00 5.68
C LEU A 220 28.81 -13.09 5.72
N VAL A 221 29.52 -11.98 5.48
CA VAL A 221 30.99 -11.91 5.55
C VAL A 221 31.50 -12.03 6.98
N LYS A 222 30.79 -11.44 7.95
CA LYS A 222 31.20 -11.49 9.36
C LYS A 222 31.07 -12.90 9.97
N GLY A 223 30.26 -13.77 9.36
CA GLY A 223 29.97 -15.11 9.84
C GLY A 223 29.18 -15.09 11.16
N ARG A 224 28.38 -16.14 11.42
CA ARG A 224 27.83 -16.33 12.77
C ARG A 224 28.98 -16.75 13.70
N PRO A 225 29.15 -16.13 14.88
CA PRO A 225 30.06 -16.68 15.88
C PRO A 225 29.60 -18.12 16.17
N ASN A 226 30.53 -19.07 16.02
CA ASN A 226 30.26 -20.48 16.29
C ASN A 226 30.35 -20.64 17.81
N ASP A 227 29.22 -20.55 18.49
CA ASP A 227 29.09 -20.68 19.96
C ASP A 227 29.84 -21.93 20.48
N ASP A 228 29.88 -23.00 19.68
CA ASP A 228 30.56 -24.25 20.00
C ASP A 228 32.09 -24.12 20.16
N ARG A 229 32.74 -23.17 19.45
CA ARG A 229 34.20 -22.95 19.57
C ARG A 229 34.56 -22.07 20.76
N GLU A 230 33.68 -21.14 21.13
CA GLU A 230 33.87 -20.31 22.32
C GLU A 230 33.61 -21.13 23.59
N GLN A 231 32.63 -22.04 23.58
CA GLN A 231 32.41 -22.97 24.71
C GLN A 231 33.56 -23.95 24.91
N GLN A 232 34.11 -24.54 23.83
CA GLN A 232 35.28 -25.43 23.94
C GLN A 232 36.54 -24.71 24.45
N GLY A 233 36.78 -23.47 24.00
CA GLY A 233 37.92 -22.68 24.48
C GLY A 233 37.82 -22.29 25.96
N ILE A 234 36.59 -22.09 26.47
CA ILE A 234 36.36 -21.81 27.90
C ILE A 234 36.55 -23.08 28.74
N GLU A 235 36.05 -24.23 28.28
CA GLU A 235 36.25 -25.52 28.99
C GLU A 235 37.73 -25.94 29.04
N GLU A 236 38.50 -25.73 27.96
CA GLU A 236 39.95 -25.98 27.96
C GLU A 236 40.73 -25.00 28.85
N SER A 237 40.23 -23.79 29.09
CA SER A 237 40.88 -22.80 29.97
C SER A 237 40.62 -23.04 31.46
N LEU A 238 39.63 -23.87 31.79
CA LEU A 238 39.22 -24.20 33.16
C LEU A 238 39.71 -25.59 33.63
N ALA A 239 40.32 -26.37 32.74
CA ALA A 239 40.97 -27.66 33.03
C ALA A 239 42.47 -27.49 33.26
#